data_AF-A0AAN7URW9-F1
#
_entry.id   AF-A0AAN7URW9-F1
#
_cell.length_a   1.000
_cell.length_b   1.000
_cell.length_c   1.000
_cell.angle_alpha   90.00
_cell.angle_beta   90.00
_cell.angle_gamma   90.00
#
_symmetry.space_group_name_H-M   'P 1'
#
loop_
_entity.id
_entity.type
_entity.pdbx_description
1 polymer ?
#
loop_
_entity_poly.entity_id
_entity_poly.type
_entity_poly.pdbx_seq_one_letter_code
_entity_poly.pdbx_strand_id
1 'polypeptide(L)'
;MRVDVNYVDNKQYAPNSFTHKFRPDAAEALYVVNDNIVSRKSHYWHEGKKSEYNQAHELFTRVMNEGERQNTIRNIDKYLNICKYPEIQV
;
A
#
# COMPACT_ATOMS: atom_id res chain seq x y z
N MET A 1 14.45 0.21 30.42
CA MET A 1 14.45 -0.54 31.69
C MET A 1 13.20 -1.39 31.76
N ARG A 2 13.30 -2.67 32.17
CA ARG A 2 12.14 -3.52 32.48
C ARG A 2 11.65 -3.15 33.89
N VAL A 3 10.39 -2.73 34.02
CA VAL A 3 9.81 -2.19 35.27
C VAL A 3 8.61 -2.99 35.78
N ASP A 4 8.27 -4.08 35.09
CA ASP A 4 7.31 -5.09 35.53
C ASP A 4 8.06 -6.32 36.07
N VAL A 5 7.33 -7.33 36.57
CA VAL A 5 7.91 -8.59 37.09
C VAL A 5 8.46 -9.50 35.97
N ASN A 6 8.68 -8.92 34.79
CA ASN A 6 9.15 -9.53 33.56
C ASN A 6 8.34 -10.73 33.08
N TYR A 7 8.64 -11.91 33.62
CA TYR A 7 8.02 -13.18 33.25
C TYR A 7 8.06 -14.20 34.41
N VAL A 8 8.60 -13.82 35.57
CA VAL A 8 8.79 -14.66 36.78
C VAL A 8 9.23 -16.09 36.40
N ASP A 9 8.47 -17.11 36.80
CA ASP A 9 8.74 -18.54 36.57
C ASP A 9 8.07 -19.09 35.30
N ASN A 10 7.39 -18.23 34.55
CA ASN A 10 6.72 -18.67 33.33
C ASN A 10 7.79 -19.15 32.32
N LYS A 11 7.51 -20.26 31.61
CA LYS A 11 8.50 -20.85 30.69
C LYS A 11 8.56 -20.04 29.41
N GLN A 12 9.74 -19.56 29.07
CA GLN A 12 9.97 -18.62 27.96
C GLN A 12 9.94 -19.27 26.56
N TYR A 13 9.54 -20.54 26.47
CA TYR A 13 9.46 -21.29 25.22
C TYR A 13 8.10 -21.98 25.06
N ALA A 14 7.68 -22.13 23.81
CA ALA A 14 6.50 -22.88 23.42
C ALA A 14 6.83 -23.74 22.18
N PRO A 15 6.33 -24.97 22.07
CA PRO A 15 5.53 -25.69 23.09
C PRO A 15 6.37 -26.09 24.32
N ASN A 16 5.71 -26.26 25.48
CA ASN A 16 6.34 -26.80 26.69
C ASN A 16 5.37 -27.74 27.43
N SER A 17 5.90 -28.61 28.31
CA SER A 17 5.10 -29.63 29.01
C SER A 17 4.38 -29.12 30.27
N PHE A 18 4.41 -27.81 30.57
CA PHE A 18 3.91 -27.26 31.83
C PHE A 18 2.59 -26.48 31.67
N THR A 19 2.34 -25.87 30.51
CA THR A 19 1.12 -25.08 30.28
C THR A 19 0.80 -24.95 28.78
N HIS A 20 -0.47 -25.14 28.41
CA HIS A 20 -0.95 -24.97 27.04
C HIS A 20 -1.60 -23.59 26.86
N LYS A 21 -0.85 -22.63 26.32
CA LYS A 21 -1.29 -21.23 26.14
C LYS A 21 -1.69 -20.86 24.71
N PHE A 22 -1.61 -21.80 23.75
CA PHE A 22 -1.96 -21.52 22.37
C PHE A 22 -3.47 -21.31 22.23
N ARG A 23 -3.86 -20.22 21.55
CA ARG A 23 -5.24 -19.79 21.31
C ARG A 23 -5.60 -19.91 19.83
N PRO A 24 -6.10 -21.06 19.36
CA PRO A 24 -6.49 -21.22 17.96
C PRO A 24 -7.69 -20.34 17.59
N ASP A 25 -8.49 -19.94 18.56
CA ASP A 25 -9.62 -19.01 18.41
C ASP A 25 -9.20 -17.57 18.08
N ALA A 26 -7.94 -17.22 18.38
CA ALA A 26 -7.36 -15.92 18.05
C ALA A 26 -6.54 -15.93 16.75
N ALA A 27 -6.61 -17.02 15.97
CA ALA A 27 -5.94 -17.08 14.67
C ALA A 27 -6.56 -16.08 13.68
N GLU A 28 -5.72 -15.43 12.88
CA GLU A 28 -6.16 -14.53 11.82
C GLU A 28 -6.94 -15.29 10.73
N ALA A 29 -7.87 -14.60 10.08
CA ALA A 29 -8.58 -15.16 8.93
C ALA A 29 -7.62 -15.44 7.77
N LEU A 30 -7.79 -16.59 7.12
CA LEU A 30 -7.00 -16.95 5.95
C LEU A 30 -7.38 -16.06 4.76
N TYR A 31 -6.38 -15.60 4.02
CA TYR A 31 -6.57 -14.87 2.76
C TYR A 31 -6.20 -15.76 1.58
N VAL A 32 -7.05 -15.78 0.56
CA VAL A 32 -6.76 -16.45 -0.71
C VAL A 32 -5.80 -15.56 -1.50
N VAL A 33 -4.66 -16.12 -1.89
CA VAL A 33 -3.71 -15.48 -2.80
C VAL A 33 -4.07 -15.83 -4.25
N ASN A 34 -3.86 -14.88 -5.16
CA ASN A 34 -4.22 -15.05 -6.58
C ASN A 34 -3.24 -16.00 -7.32
N ASP A 35 -1.97 -16.02 -6.89
CA ASP A 35 -0.89 -16.75 -7.57
C ASP A 35 -0.11 -17.62 -6.57
N ASN A 36 0.45 -18.73 -7.04
CA ASN A 36 1.30 -19.63 -6.25
C ASN A 36 2.79 -19.28 -6.33
N ILE A 37 3.17 -18.29 -7.17
CA ILE A 37 4.55 -17.82 -7.32
C ILE A 37 4.78 -16.52 -6.52
N VAL A 38 5.76 -16.54 -5.62
CA VAL A 38 6.29 -15.32 -4.99
C VAL A 38 7.41 -14.75 -5.85
N SER A 39 7.21 -13.58 -6.44
CA SER A 39 8.18 -12.96 -7.35
C SER A 39 8.24 -11.43 -7.21
N ARG A 40 9.19 -10.81 -7.94
CA ARG A 40 9.27 -9.35 -8.12
C ARG A 40 8.42 -8.85 -9.29
N LYS A 41 7.70 -9.74 -9.97
CA LYS A 41 6.77 -9.36 -11.03
C LYS A 41 5.61 -8.61 -10.37
N SER A 42 5.21 -7.49 -10.96
CA SER A 42 3.98 -6.85 -10.55
C SER A 42 2.80 -7.76 -10.89
N HIS A 43 1.97 -8.01 -9.89
CA HIS A 43 0.73 -8.77 -10.01
C HIS A 43 -0.49 -7.84 -10.08
N TYR A 44 -0.28 -6.53 -10.35
CA TYR A 44 -1.34 -5.55 -10.26
C TYR A 44 -2.18 -5.51 -11.53
N TRP A 45 -3.49 -5.68 -11.36
CA TRP A 45 -4.48 -5.73 -12.43
C TRP A 45 -4.44 -4.52 -13.38
N HIS A 46 -3.96 -3.37 -12.92
CA HIS A 46 -3.96 -2.13 -13.68
C HIS A 46 -2.60 -1.73 -14.26
N GLU A 47 -1.47 -2.28 -13.82
CA GLU A 47 -0.16 -1.78 -14.24
C GLU A 47 0.04 -1.83 -15.76
N GLY A 48 0.38 -0.68 -16.36
CA GLY A 48 0.57 -0.54 -17.80
C GLY A 48 -0.71 -0.60 -18.63
N LYS A 49 -1.89 -0.61 -17.99
CA LYS A 49 -3.20 -0.58 -18.67
C LYS A 49 -3.78 0.81 -18.60
N LYS A 50 -4.53 1.20 -19.63
CA LYS A 50 -5.25 2.49 -19.68
C LYS A 50 -6.15 2.76 -18.47
N SER A 51 -6.62 1.70 -17.79
CA SER A 51 -7.41 1.80 -16.57
C SER A 51 -6.73 2.56 -15.42
N GLU A 52 -5.40 2.67 -15.40
CA GLU A 52 -4.67 3.44 -14.38
C GLU A 52 -5.07 4.91 -14.37
N TYR A 53 -5.41 5.46 -15.54
CA TYR A 53 -5.76 6.86 -15.68
C TYR A 53 -7.25 7.13 -15.38
N ASN A 54 -8.08 6.10 -15.24
CA ASN A 54 -9.53 6.28 -15.08
C ASN A 54 -9.88 7.08 -13.82
N GLN A 55 -9.24 6.78 -12.69
CA GLN A 55 -9.51 7.49 -11.45
C GLN A 55 -9.01 8.95 -11.48
N ALA A 56 -7.85 9.19 -12.11
CA ALA A 56 -7.33 10.54 -12.30
C ALA A 56 -8.22 11.37 -13.24
N HIS A 57 -8.72 10.76 -14.32
CA HIS A 57 -9.68 11.38 -15.23
C HIS A 57 -10.98 11.75 -14.50
N GLU A 58 -11.56 10.83 -13.72
CA GLU A 58 -12.75 11.08 -12.91
C GLU A 58 -12.54 12.21 -11.88
N LEU A 59 -11.38 12.22 -11.21
CA LEU A 59 -11.01 13.28 -10.28
C LEU A 59 -11.02 14.64 -10.98
N PHE A 60 -10.34 14.74 -12.13
CA PHE A 60 -10.21 16.00 -12.86
C PHE A 60 -11.53 16.48 -13.47
N THR A 61 -12.32 15.58 -14.05
CA THR A 61 -13.52 15.93 -14.81
C THR A 61 -14.75 16.12 -13.93
N ARG A 62 -14.95 15.27 -12.92
CA ARG A 62 -16.19 15.22 -12.14
C ARG A 62 -16.06 15.81 -10.74
N VAL A 63 -14.92 15.64 -10.09
CA VAL A 63 -14.74 16.02 -8.68
C VAL A 63 -14.20 17.43 -8.54
N MET A 64 -13.18 17.79 -9.32
CA MET A 64 -12.58 19.13 -9.26
C MET A 64 -13.54 20.21 -9.77
N ASN A 65 -13.54 21.36 -9.13
CA ASN A 65 -14.17 22.56 -9.67
C ASN A 65 -13.26 23.27 -10.69
N GLU A 66 -13.78 24.32 -11.34
CA GLU A 66 -13.03 25.03 -12.38
C GLU A 66 -11.75 25.69 -11.87
N GLY A 67 -11.79 26.31 -10.69
CA GLY A 67 -10.60 26.93 -10.10
C GLY A 67 -9.50 25.89 -9.78
N GLU A 68 -9.88 24.74 -9.25
CA GLU A 68 -8.98 23.62 -8.98
C GLU A 68 -8.37 23.04 -10.26
N ARG A 69 -9.15 22.92 -11.34
CA ARG A 69 -8.64 22.49 -12.64
C ARG A 69 -7.62 23.47 -13.21
N GLN A 70 -7.92 24.77 -13.18
CA GLN A 70 -7.00 25.79 -13.69
C GLN A 70 -5.69 25.86 -12.88
N ASN A 71 -5.79 25.73 -11.56
CA ASN A 71 -4.62 25.65 -10.69
C ASN A 71 -3.78 24.40 -10.99
N THR A 72 -4.43 23.25 -11.21
CA THR A 72 -3.77 22.00 -11.60
C THR A 72 -2.99 22.18 -12.91
N ILE A 73 -3.62 22.73 -13.96
CA ILE A 73 -2.98 22.99 -15.25
C ILE A 73 -1.78 23.93 -15.09
N ARG A 74 -1.97 25.05 -14.39
CA ARG A 74 -0.89 26.04 -14.15
C ARG A 74 0.30 25.42 -13.43
N ASN A 75 0.07 24.56 -12.45
CA ASN A 75 1.14 23.90 -11.71
C ASN A 75 1.87 22.87 -12.57
N ILE A 76 1.14 22.09 -13.38
CA ILE A 76 1.72 21.13 -14.32
C ILE A 76 2.65 21.85 -15.30
N ASP A 77 2.15 22.92 -15.94
CA ASP A 77 2.94 23.72 -16.88
C ASP A 77 4.21 24.29 -16.23
N LYS A 78 4.08 24.91 -15.04
CA LYS A 78 5.21 25.47 -14.29
C LYS A 78 6.34 24.46 -14.10
N TYR A 79 6.03 23.20 -13.76
CA TYR A 79 7.05 22.19 -13.48
C TYR A 79 7.52 21.45 -14.73
N LEU A 80 6.65 21.19 -15.71
CA LEU A 80 7.05 20.60 -16.98
C LEU A 80 7.98 21.51 -17.77
N ASN A 81 7.81 22.84 -17.69
CA ASN A 81 8.71 23.81 -18.32
C ASN A 81 10.15 23.80 -17.77
N ILE A 82 10.37 23.21 -16.60
CA ILE A 82 11.72 23.04 -16.02
C ILE A 82 12.38 21.76 -16.55
N CYS A 83 11.60 20.83 -17.11
CA CYS A 83 12.13 19.60 -17.70
C CYS A 83 12.96 19.93 -18.95
N LYS A 84 14.19 19.42 -19.00
CA LYS A 84 15.12 19.67 -20.11
C LYS A 84 14.94 18.71 -21.28
N TYR A 85 14.16 17.65 -21.09
CA TYR A 85 14.01 16.52 -22.02
C TYR A 85 12.62 16.59 -22.67
N PRO A 86 12.54 16.97 -23.96
CA PRO A 86 11.25 17.10 -24.65
C PRO A 86 10.44 15.80 -24.64
N GLU A 87 11.09 14.64 -24.68
CA GLU A 87 10.45 13.32 -24.68
C GLU A 87 9.67 13.00 -23.39
N ILE A 88 9.95 13.70 -22.29
CA ILE A 88 9.23 13.57 -21.02
C ILE A 88 8.05 14.55 -20.93
N GLN A 89 8.05 15.61 -21.74
CA GLN A 89 6.98 16.63 -21.77
C GLN A 89 5.78 16.22 -22.64
N VAL A 90 5.92 15.14 -23.44
CA VAL A 90 4.91 14.64 -24.38
C VAL A 90 3.84 13.81 -23.68
#